data_AF-A0A3R8PZY4-F1
#
_entry.id   AF-A0A3R8PZY4-F1
#
_cell.length_a   1.000
_cell.length_b   1.000
_cell.length_c   1.000
_cell.angle_alpha   90.00
_cell.angle_beta   90.00
_cell.angle_gamma   90.00
#
_symmetry.space_group_name_H-M   'P 1'
#
loop_
_entity.id
_entity.type
_entity.pdbx_description
1 polymer ?
#
loop_
_entity_poly.entity_id
_entity_poly.type
_entity_poly.pdbx_seq_one_letter_code
_entity_poly.pdbx_strand_id
1 'polypeptide(L)'
;MSFTTHKKVIAVVFNKDMTKKDLVSLQKNLKEKNIILVFNKIKFTKNRLSYIDFSIDFGDGFSGSSKSEIGQSKEIGFVRDYSEDAEQPFMVGDLK
;
A
#
# COMPACT_ATOMS: atom_id res chain seq x y z
N MET A 1 33.94 0.39 -8.71
CA MET A 1 32.80 -0.35 -8.12
C MET A 1 31.57 0.48 -8.39
N SER A 2 30.68 0.02 -9.27
CA SER A 2 29.55 0.82 -9.73
C SER A 2 28.31 0.41 -8.93
N PHE A 3 27.87 1.27 -8.02
CA PHE A 3 26.61 1.11 -7.31
C PHE A 3 25.49 1.64 -8.21
N THR A 4 24.76 0.73 -8.86
CA THR A 4 23.45 1.04 -9.42
C THR A 4 22.42 0.21 -8.66
N THR A 5 22.10 0.65 -7.45
CA THR A 5 20.94 0.13 -6.70
C THR A 5 19.70 0.64 -7.41
N HIS A 6 19.19 -0.15 -8.36
CA HIS A 6 17.83 0.01 -8.85
C HIS A 6 16.87 -0.27 -7.69
N LYS A 7 16.64 0.72 -6.84
CA LYS A 7 15.70 0.64 -5.72
C LYS A 7 14.30 0.40 -6.29
N LYS A 8 13.93 -0.87 -6.43
CA LYS A 8 12.58 -1.32 -6.67
C LYS A 8 11.91 -1.27 -5.31
N VAL A 9 11.37 -0.11 -4.94
CA VAL A 9 10.56 0.05 -3.73
C VAL A 9 9.14 0.32 -4.16
N ILE A 10 8.19 -0.41 -3.62
CA ILE A 10 6.77 -0.19 -3.82
C ILE A 10 6.20 0.32 -2.51
N ALA A 11 5.81 1.60 -2.48
CA ALA A 11 5.19 2.22 -1.33
C ALA A 11 3.83 2.80 -1.74
N VAL A 12 2.81 2.49 -0.96
CA VAL A 12 1.45 2.98 -1.15
C VAL A 12 0.97 3.51 0.19
N VAL A 13 0.52 4.75 0.22
CA VAL A 13 -0.08 5.40 1.39
C VAL A 13 -1.51 5.80 1.03
N PHE A 14 -2.47 5.33 1.81
CA PHE A 14 -3.87 5.72 1.70
C PHE A 14 -4.09 7.02 2.47
N ASN A 15 -4.62 8.02 1.78
CA ASN A 15 -4.96 9.31 2.38
C ASN A 15 -6.42 9.66 2.12
N LYS A 16 -6.91 10.66 2.87
CA LYS A 16 -8.31 11.12 2.84
C LYS A 16 -8.76 11.67 1.48
N ASP A 17 -7.81 12.10 0.65
CA ASP A 17 -8.07 12.76 -0.63
C ASP A 17 -8.19 11.75 -1.78
N MET A 18 -7.79 10.49 -1.55
CA MET A 18 -7.99 9.40 -2.51
C MET A 18 -9.47 9.15 -2.76
N THR A 19 -9.84 9.11 -4.03
CA THR A 19 -11.18 8.75 -4.47
C THR A 19 -11.29 7.25 -4.73
N LYS A 20 -12.53 6.74 -4.83
CA LYS A 20 -12.77 5.36 -5.26
C LYS A 20 -12.12 5.05 -6.63
N LYS A 21 -12.07 6.03 -7.53
CA LYS A 21 -11.43 5.86 -8.84
C LYS A 21 -9.91 5.65 -8.70
N ASP A 22 -9.28 6.40 -7.81
CA ASP A 22 -7.84 6.28 -7.55
C ASP A 22 -7.50 4.91 -6.96
N LEU A 23 -8.30 4.43 -6.00
CA LEU A 23 -8.13 3.10 -5.41
C LEU A 23 -8.27 1.98 -6.45
N VAL A 24 -9.25 2.08 -7.35
CA VAL A 24 -9.43 1.09 -8.44
C VAL A 24 -8.28 1.15 -9.44
N SER A 25 -7.83 2.35 -9.81
CA SER A 25 -6.65 2.52 -10.69
C SER A 25 -5.40 1.94 -10.05
N LEU A 26 -5.18 2.20 -8.75
CA LEU A 26 -4.07 1.64 -7.98
C LEU A 26 -4.12 0.11 -7.97
N GLN A 27 -5.28 -0.48 -7.69
CA GLN A 27 -5.45 -1.93 -7.71
C GLN A 27 -5.08 -2.54 -9.07
N LYS A 28 -5.48 -1.90 -10.18
CA LYS A 28 -5.12 -2.35 -11.53
C LYS A 28 -3.61 -2.25 -11.79
N ASN A 29 -3.00 -1.11 -11.45
CA ASN A 29 -1.55 -0.89 -11.62
C ASN A 29 -0.72 -1.93 -10.85
N LEU A 30 -1.16 -2.31 -9.65
CA LEU A 30 -0.50 -3.33 -8.85
C LEU A 30 -0.69 -4.72 -9.47
N LYS A 31 -1.89 -5.03 -9.94
CA LYS A 31 -2.18 -6.31 -10.59
C LYS A 31 -1.32 -6.56 -11.83
N GLU A 32 -1.05 -5.51 -12.62
CA GLU A 32 -0.12 -5.57 -13.77
C GLU A 32 1.32 -5.93 -13.37
N LYS A 33 1.69 -5.72 -12.10
CA LYS A 33 2.98 -6.07 -11.50
C LYS A 33 2.96 -7.41 -10.76
N ASN A 34 1.90 -8.22 -10.93
CA ASN A 34 1.63 -9.43 -10.16
C ASN A 34 1.39 -9.20 -8.66
N ILE A 35 0.99 -7.99 -8.27
CA ILE A 35 0.70 -7.63 -6.89
C ILE A 35 -0.82 -7.54 -6.72
N ILE A 36 -1.37 -8.34 -5.82
CA ILE A 36 -2.80 -8.44 -5.59
C ILE A 36 -3.17 -7.56 -4.39
N LEU A 37 -3.74 -6.39 -4.67
CA LEU A 37 -4.40 -5.56 -3.66
C LEU A 37 -5.90 -5.86 -3.65
N VAL A 38 -6.44 -6.19 -2.49
CA VAL A 38 -7.87 -6.41 -2.25
C VAL A 38 -8.35 -5.42 -1.21
N PHE A 39 -9.43 -4.70 -1.50
CA PHE A 39 -10.10 -3.86 -0.52
C PHE A 39 -11.31 -4.60 0.04
N ASN A 40 -11.19 -5.11 1.26
CA ASN A 40 -12.28 -5.82 1.94
C ASN A 40 -13.40 -4.86 2.32
N LYS A 41 -13.04 -3.65 2.75
CA LYS A 41 -14.01 -2.61 3.13
C LYS A 41 -13.42 -1.22 2.94
N ILE A 42 -14.19 -0.33 2.34
CA ILE A 42 -13.83 1.07 2.18
C ILE A 42 -15.02 1.92 2.63
N LYS A 43 -14.78 2.96 3.42
CA LYS A 43 -15.81 3.96 3.73
C LYS A 43 -15.33 5.35 3.32
N PHE A 44 -16.29 6.12 2.83
CA PHE A 44 -16.11 7.53 2.52
C PHE A 44 -17.06 8.35 3.38
N THR A 45 -16.55 9.42 3.98
CA THR A 45 -17.32 10.40 4.75
C THR A 45 -17.15 11.76 4.10
N LYS A 46 -18.25 12.41 3.70
CA LYS A 46 -18.21 13.70 2.98
C LYS A 46 -17.28 13.65 1.75
N ASN A 47 -17.38 12.58 0.95
CA ASN A 47 -16.53 12.28 -0.21
C ASN A 47 -15.03 12.10 0.06
N ARG A 48 -14.61 11.99 1.32
CA ARG A 48 -13.22 11.71 1.70
C ARG A 48 -13.08 10.30 2.24
N LEU A 49 -11.98 9.63 1.91
CA LEU A 49 -11.68 8.32 2.46
C LEU A 49 -11.56 8.44 3.99
N SER A 50 -12.37 7.67 4.71
CA SER A 50 -12.44 7.72 6.18
C SER A 50 -12.08 6.39 6.84
N TYR A 51 -12.17 5.29 6.10
CA TYR A 51 -11.78 3.97 6.60
C TYR A 51 -11.35 3.08 5.45
N ILE A 52 -10.33 2.26 5.70
CA ILE A 52 -9.87 1.24 4.78
C ILE A 52 -9.59 -0.07 5.51
N ASP A 53 -9.97 -1.16 4.89
CA ASP A 53 -9.60 -2.54 5.22
C ASP A 53 -9.13 -3.17 3.92
N PHE A 54 -7.87 -3.58 3.90
CA PHE A 54 -7.21 -4.09 2.71
C PHE A 54 -6.29 -5.26 3.02
N SER A 55 -6.06 -6.06 1.99
CA SER A 55 -5.11 -7.17 1.97
C SER A 55 -4.24 -7.04 0.73
N ILE A 56 -2.95 -7.31 0.88
CA ILE A 56 -1.95 -7.19 -0.16
C ILE A 56 -1.15 -8.49 -0.24
N ASP A 57 -0.91 -8.96 -1.45
CA ASP A 57 -0.02 -10.08 -1.75
C ASP A 57 0.91 -9.66 -2.89
N PHE A 58 2.21 -9.70 -2.65
CA PHE A 58 3.23 -9.31 -3.62
C PHE A 58 3.60 -10.43 -4.60
N GLY A 59 3.11 -11.66 -4.40
CA GLY A 59 3.41 -12.81 -5.25
C GLY A 59 4.84 -13.34 -5.10
N ASP A 60 5.63 -12.77 -4.18
CA ASP A 60 7.00 -13.16 -3.85
C ASP A 60 7.09 -13.88 -2.49
N GLY A 61 5.94 -14.27 -1.93
CA GLY A 61 5.81 -14.84 -0.59
C GLY A 61 5.50 -13.82 0.50
N PHE A 62 5.62 -12.52 0.23
CA PHE A 62 5.19 -11.48 1.17
C PHE A 62 3.73 -11.10 0.94
N SER A 63 2.94 -11.25 2.00
CA SER A 63 1.55 -10.81 2.04
C SER A 63 1.22 -10.23 3.42
N GLY A 64 0.14 -9.46 3.47
CA GLY A 64 -0.36 -8.94 4.73
C GLY A 64 -1.69 -8.22 4.56
N SER A 65 -2.26 -7.81 5.67
CA SER A 65 -3.53 -7.10 5.69
C SER A 65 -3.52 -6.06 6.78
N SER A 66 -4.23 -4.95 6.56
CA SER A 66 -4.45 -3.98 7.60
C SER A 66 -5.80 -3.31 7.44
N LYS A 67 -6.31 -2.83 8.57
CA LYS A 67 -7.54 -2.06 8.64
C LYS A 67 -7.35 -0.89 9.58
N SER A 68 -7.75 0.29 9.15
CA SER A 68 -7.61 1.51 9.94
C SER A 68 -8.55 2.61 9.48
N GLU A 69 -8.83 3.52 10.40
CA GLU A 69 -9.47 4.79 10.09
C GLU A 69 -8.44 5.77 9.49
N ILE A 70 -8.85 6.49 8.46
CA ILE A 70 -7.99 7.48 7.81
C ILE A 70 -8.14 8.81 8.53
N GLY A 71 -7.12 9.14 9.32
CA GLY A 71 -6.99 10.39 10.08
C GLY A 71 -6.10 11.43 9.38
N GLN A 72 -5.86 12.57 10.04
CA GLN A 72 -4.93 13.59 9.53
C GLN A 72 -3.46 13.27 9.83
N SER A 73 -3.19 12.46 10.84
CA SER A 73 -1.87 12.25 11.42
C SER A 73 -1.38 10.81 11.34
N LYS A 74 -2.05 9.97 10.54
CA LYS A 74 -1.69 8.55 10.39
C LYS A 74 -1.45 8.23 8.94
N GLU A 75 -0.30 7.64 8.66
CA GLU A 75 0.03 7.15 7.32
C GLU A 75 -0.29 5.65 7.24
N ILE A 76 -1.46 5.31 6.73
CA ILE A 76 -1.88 3.91 6.60
C ILE A 76 -1.54 3.43 5.20
N GLY A 77 -0.80 2.34 5.09
CA GLY A 77 -0.32 1.89 3.79
C GLY A 77 0.44 0.58 3.84
N PHE A 78 1.27 0.38 2.83
CA PHE A 78 2.20 -0.73 2.77
C PHE A 78 3.45 -0.34 2.01
N VAL A 79 4.56 -0.99 2.36
CA VAL A 79 5.86 -0.83 1.72
C VAL A 79 6.45 -2.20 1.46
N ARG A 80 7.03 -2.39 0.27
CA ARG A 80 7.86 -3.53 -0.09
C ARG A 80 9.15 -3.02 -0.71
N ASP A 81 10.26 -3.25 -0.01
CA ASP A 81 11.60 -2.95 -0.50
C ASP A 81 12.26 -4.25 -0.97
N TYR A 82 12.51 -4.35 -2.28
CA TYR A 82 13.13 -5.53 -2.90
C TYR A 82 14.66 -5.51 -2.81
N SER A 83 15.26 -4.56 -2.11
CA SER A 83 16.70 -4.52 -1.87
C SER A 83 17.12 -5.63 -0.89
N GLU A 84 18.23 -6.31 -1.17
CA GLU A 84 18.76 -7.39 -0.32
C GLU A 84 19.17 -6.88 1.07
N ASP A 85 19.60 -5.61 1.16
CA ASP A 85 20.05 -4.97 2.39
C ASP A 85 18.93 -4.19 3.12
N ALA A 86 17.67 -4.40 2.76
CA ALA A 86 16.57 -3.67 3.37
C ALA A 86 16.37 -4.09 4.84
N GLU A 87 16.52 -3.14 5.78
CA GLU A 87 16.24 -3.39 7.21
C GLU A 87 14.79 -3.81 7.44
N GLN A 88 13.86 -3.24 6.67
CA GLN A 88 12.43 -3.55 6.70
C GLN A 88 11.93 -3.83 5.28
N PRO A 89 12.08 -5.08 4.80
CA PRO A 89 11.74 -5.44 3.43
C PRO A 89 10.23 -5.38 3.15
N PHE A 90 9.40 -5.48 4.20
CA PHE A 90 7.95 -5.43 4.09
C PHE A 90 7.31 -4.77 5.32
N MET A 91 6.36 -3.87 5.09
CA MET A 91 5.51 -3.24 6.10
C MET A 91 4.08 -3.11 5.60
N VAL A 92 3.12 -3.26 6.49
CA VAL A 92 1.69 -3.09 6.20
C VAL A 92 0.96 -2.53 7.42
N GLY A 93 0.07 -1.58 7.18
CA GLY A 93 -0.71 -0.90 8.21
C GLY A 93 -0.18 0.48 8.54
N ASP A 94 0.07 0.73 9.82
CA ASP A 94 0.51 2.05 10.29
C ASP A 94 2.00 2.23 9.97
N LEU A 95 2.29 3.15 9.05
CA LEU A 95 3.64 3.48 8.63
C LEU A 95 4.23 4.63 9.46
N LYS A 96 3.38 5.42 10.14
CA LYS A 96 3.79 6.56 10.97
C LYS A 96 2.65 7.17 11.78
#